data_AF-A0A6Y1DCN1-F1
#
_entry.id   AF-A0A6Y1DCN1-F1
#
_cell.length_a   1.000
_cell.length_b   1.000
_cell.length_c   1.000
_cell.angle_alpha   90.00
_cell.angle_beta   90.00
_cell.angle_gamma   90.00
#
_symmetry.space_group_name_H-M   'P 1'
#
loop_
_entity.id
_entity.type
_entity.pdbx_description
1 polymer ?
#
loop_
_entity_poly.entity_id
_entity_poly.type
_entity_poly.pdbx_seq_one_letter_code
_entity_poly.pdbx_strand_id
1 'polypeptide(L)'
;MMPVSRYLCIFINVGFGERLLEADGYFELPGGLLLQWGHGSIHASSAIIQFKKSFNVTPFIVLPHKITTDGRYVTSSDYTLTSFSLYGWNGNGTVNNIDSYTYFALGM
;
A
#
# COMPACT_ATOMS: atom_id res chain seq x y z
N MET A 1 32.11 35.49 -8.91
CA MET A 1 31.02 35.22 -9.87
C MET A 1 30.39 33.88 -9.49
N MET A 2 29.11 33.88 -9.10
CA MET A 2 28.33 32.65 -8.91
C MET A 2 27.42 32.42 -10.13
N PRO A 3 27.10 31.17 -10.44
CA PRO A 3 25.71 30.79 -10.73
C PRO A 3 25.33 29.63 -9.80
N VAL A 4 24.44 29.81 -8.83
CA VAL A 4 22.98 29.68 -8.97
C VAL A 4 22.57 28.49 -9.85
N SER A 5 22.90 27.26 -9.39
CA SER A 5 22.06 26.10 -9.67
C SER A 5 20.91 26.10 -8.65
N ARG A 6 19.94 26.98 -8.90
CA ARG A 6 18.60 26.92 -8.29
C ARG A 6 17.72 26.20 -9.34
N TYR A 7 16.76 25.39 -8.88
CA TYR A 7 15.70 24.73 -9.68
C TYR A 7 15.88 23.27 -10.13
N LEU A 8 16.62 22.41 -9.41
CA LEU A 8 16.40 20.95 -9.55
C LEU A 8 16.34 20.16 -8.23
N CYS A 9 16.26 20.84 -7.09
CA CYS A 9 16.07 20.19 -5.79
C CYS A 9 14.80 20.76 -5.13
N ILE A 10 13.62 20.35 -5.59
CA ILE A 10 12.36 20.81 -4.98
C ILE A 10 11.46 19.66 -4.46
N PHE A 11 11.77 18.38 -4.70
CA PHE A 11 10.89 17.30 -4.18
C PHE A 11 11.56 16.14 -3.44
N ILE A 12 12.89 16.08 -3.35
CA ILE A 12 13.55 14.92 -2.69
C ILE A 12 13.70 15.13 -1.17
N ASN A 13 13.59 16.38 -0.67
CA ASN A 13 14.01 16.68 0.71
C ASN A 13 13.00 17.48 1.57
N VAL A 14 11.72 17.54 1.20
CA VAL A 14 10.69 18.31 1.94
C VAL A 14 9.56 17.47 2.57
N GLY A 15 9.72 16.15 2.67
CA GLY A 15 8.73 15.33 3.38
C GLY A 15 9.22 13.97 3.85
N PHE A 16 10.10 13.31 3.11
CA PHE A 16 10.52 11.94 3.41
C PHE A 16 11.80 11.83 4.28
N GLY A 17 12.31 12.95 4.80
CA GLY A 17 13.65 13.10 5.37
C GLY A 17 14.18 11.89 6.13
N GLU A 18 15.36 11.39 5.74
CA GLU A 18 16.16 10.28 6.32
C GLU A 18 15.42 9.04 6.86
N ARG A 19 14.13 8.88 6.55
CA ARG A 19 13.35 7.76 7.01
C ARG A 19 13.64 6.63 6.05
N LEU A 20 14.52 5.71 6.46
CA LEU A 20 14.62 4.39 5.84
C LEU A 20 13.20 3.87 5.67
N LEU A 21 12.71 3.84 4.43
CA LEU A 21 11.38 3.35 4.13
C LEU A 21 11.37 1.87 4.50
N GLU A 22 10.75 1.56 5.64
CA GLU A 22 10.51 0.19 6.06
C GLU A 22 9.68 -0.52 4.97
N ALA A 23 9.91 -1.82 4.79
CA ALA A 23 9.21 -2.62 3.80
C ALA A 23 7.68 -2.54 3.95
N ASP A 24 7.20 -2.35 5.18
CA ASP A 24 5.83 -1.97 5.51
C ASP A 24 5.85 -0.66 6.28
N GLY A 25 5.04 0.30 5.88
CA GLY A 25 5.15 1.64 6.41
C GLY A 25 3.94 2.51 6.18
N TYR A 26 4.01 3.71 6.75
CA TYR A 26 3.01 4.74 6.54
C TYR A 26 3.64 6.12 6.57
N PHE A 27 2.96 7.05 5.93
CA PHE A 27 3.31 8.45 5.86
C PHE A 27 2.07 9.31 6.11
N GLU A 28 2.16 10.18 7.11
CA GLU A 28 1.11 11.15 7.41
C GLU A 28 1.33 12.38 6.54
N LEU A 29 0.31 12.70 5.77
CA LEU A 29 0.28 13.86 4.89
C LEU A 29 -0.48 15.01 5.59
N PRO A 30 -0.16 16.27 5.26
CA PRO A 30 -0.91 17.41 5.76
C PRO A 30 -2.42 17.27 5.51
N GLY A 31 -3.24 17.80 6.41
CA GLY A 31 -4.70 17.70 6.34
C GLY A 31 -5.25 16.38 6.90
N GLY A 32 -4.44 15.58 7.57
CA GLY A 32 -4.87 14.34 8.22
C GLY A 32 -4.94 13.13 7.28
N LEU A 33 -4.42 13.25 6.06
CA LEU A 33 -4.33 12.14 5.12
C LEU A 33 -3.26 11.14 5.58
N LEU A 34 -3.54 9.84 5.40
CA LEU A 34 -2.64 8.75 5.71
C LEU A 34 -2.41 7.92 4.45
N LEU A 35 -1.17 7.86 3.99
CA LEU A 35 -0.70 6.91 2.97
C LEU A 35 -0.01 5.76 3.69
N GLN A 36 -0.37 4.51 3.40
CA GLN A 36 0.34 3.36 3.95
C GLN A 36 0.52 2.24 2.94
N TRP A 37 1.58 1.46 3.13
CA TRP A 37 1.96 0.35 2.27
C TRP A 37 2.36 -0.85 3.11
N GLY A 38 2.23 -2.02 2.50
CA GLY A 38 2.80 -3.23 3.05
C GLY A 38 2.84 -4.38 2.07
N HIS A 39 3.32 -5.52 2.54
CA HIS A 39 3.44 -6.74 1.78
C HIS A 39 3.29 -7.97 2.65
N GLY A 40 3.19 -9.14 2.01
CA GLY A 40 3.20 -10.40 2.72
C GLY A 40 3.07 -11.60 1.81
N SER A 41 3.04 -12.78 2.41
CA SER A 41 2.77 -14.04 1.73
C SER A 41 1.71 -14.84 2.49
N ILE A 42 0.66 -15.29 1.80
CA ILE A 42 -0.50 -15.95 2.40
C ILE A 42 -0.86 -17.19 1.58
N HIS A 43 -0.75 -18.37 2.20
CA HIS A 43 -1.15 -19.62 1.57
C HIS A 43 -2.65 -19.92 1.80
N ALA A 44 -3.49 -19.02 1.30
CA ALA A 44 -4.94 -19.12 1.31
C ALA A 44 -5.53 -18.27 0.19
N SER A 45 -6.80 -18.52 -0.17
CA SER A 45 -7.51 -17.74 -1.19
C SER A 45 -8.14 -16.44 -0.68
N SER A 46 -8.23 -16.28 0.64
CA SER A 46 -8.68 -15.04 1.28
C SER A 46 -7.98 -14.83 2.61
N ALA A 47 -7.80 -13.58 3.02
CA ALA A 47 -7.29 -13.23 4.33
C ALA A 47 -7.68 -11.81 4.73
N ILE A 48 -7.61 -11.52 6.03
CA ILE A 48 -7.77 -10.17 6.58
C ILE A 48 -6.37 -9.60 6.79
N ILE A 49 -6.07 -8.47 6.15
CA ILE A 49 -4.80 -7.77 6.26
C ILE A 49 -4.98 -6.60 7.20
N GLN A 50 -4.10 -6.49 8.21
CA GLN A 50 -4.11 -5.38 9.14
C GLN A 50 -3.24 -4.24 8.60
N PHE A 51 -3.76 -3.02 8.69
CA PHE A 51 -2.99 -1.81 8.45
C PHE A 51 -1.96 -1.60 9.55
N LYS A 52 -0.81 -1.03 9.19
CA LYS A 52 0.23 -0.69 10.18
C LYS A 52 -0.22 0.42 11.12
N LYS A 53 -1.07 1.32 10.61
CA LYS A 53 -1.73 2.36 11.40
C LYS A 53 -3.22 2.38 11.09
N SER A 54 -4.05 2.46 12.14
CA SER A 54 -5.49 2.66 11.96
C SER A 54 -5.76 3.99 11.28
N PHE A 55 -6.66 3.98 10.31
CA PHE A 55 -7.28 5.20 9.80
C PHE A 55 -8.27 5.77 10.83
N ASN A 56 -8.56 7.06 10.75
CA ASN A 56 -9.62 7.72 11.52
C ASN A 56 -11.00 7.57 10.84
N VAL A 57 -11.02 7.40 9.51
CA VAL A 57 -12.20 7.08 8.70
C VAL A 57 -11.91 5.89 7.80
N THR A 58 -12.94 5.21 7.29
CA THR A 58 -12.73 4.10 6.34
C THR A 58 -11.88 4.60 5.16
N PRO A 59 -10.79 3.90 4.79
CA PRO A 59 -9.89 4.36 3.74
C PRO A 59 -10.62 4.51 2.41
N PHE A 60 -10.22 5.53 1.65
CA PHE A 60 -10.83 5.86 0.37
C PHE A 60 -10.51 4.80 -0.68
N ILE A 61 -9.29 4.24 -0.60
CA ILE A 61 -8.83 3.23 -1.54
C ILE A 61 -7.79 2.31 -0.89
N VAL A 62 -7.85 1.04 -1.27
CA VAL A 62 -6.82 0.04 -1.04
C VAL A 62 -6.53 -0.60 -2.40
N LEU A 63 -5.26 -0.65 -2.77
CA LEU A 63 -4.75 -1.14 -4.05
C LEU A 63 -3.79 -2.29 -3.79
N PRO A 64 -4.28 -3.53 -3.69
CA PRO A 64 -3.40 -4.69 -3.61
C PRO A 64 -2.83 -5.03 -4.99
N HIS A 65 -1.63 -5.61 -4.99
CA HIS A 65 -0.97 -6.07 -6.19
C HIS A 65 -0.29 -7.42 -5.94
N LYS A 66 -0.43 -8.33 -6.90
CA LYS A 66 0.22 -9.63 -6.91
C LYS A 66 1.67 -9.43 -7.36
N ILE A 67 2.64 -9.90 -6.58
CA ILE A 67 4.06 -9.70 -6.90
C ILE A 67 4.57 -10.72 -7.93
N THR A 68 4.05 -11.95 -7.92
CA THR A 68 4.52 -13.03 -8.81
C THR A 68 3.77 -13.07 -10.14
N THR A 69 4.49 -13.37 -11.22
CA THR A 69 3.92 -13.53 -12.56
C THR A 69 3.55 -14.99 -12.83
N ASP A 70 2.38 -15.40 -12.35
CA ASP A 70 1.88 -16.79 -12.47
C ASP A 70 0.42 -16.87 -12.95
N GLY A 71 -0.10 -15.79 -13.53
CA GLY A 71 -1.48 -15.71 -14.03
C GLY A 71 -2.53 -15.57 -12.93
N ARG A 72 -2.11 -15.23 -11.70
CA ARG A 72 -2.99 -14.91 -10.57
C ARG A 72 -3.05 -13.42 -10.29
N TYR A 73 -4.13 -13.03 -9.62
CA TYR A 73 -4.50 -11.66 -9.33
C TYR A 73 -5.02 -11.56 -7.91
N VAL A 74 -5.02 -10.32 -7.38
CA VAL A 74 -5.54 -10.01 -6.05
C VAL A 74 -6.39 -8.75 -6.07
N THR A 75 -7.38 -8.68 -5.17
CA THR A 75 -8.32 -7.57 -4.98
C THR A 75 -8.60 -7.43 -3.51
N SER A 76 -9.11 -6.27 -3.14
CA SER A 76 -9.48 -5.93 -1.78
C SER A 76 -10.97 -5.58 -1.68
N SER A 77 -11.58 -5.89 -0.54
CA SER A 77 -12.92 -5.43 -0.14
C SER A 77 -12.99 -5.24 1.38
N ASP A 78 -14.18 -4.84 1.86
CA ASP A 78 -14.52 -4.79 3.29
C ASP A 78 -13.55 -3.95 4.12
N TYR A 79 -13.32 -2.72 3.68
CA TYR A 79 -12.39 -1.81 4.35
C TYR A 79 -12.95 -1.40 5.70
N THR A 80 -12.15 -1.59 6.73
CA THR A 80 -12.38 -1.09 8.08
C THR A 80 -11.32 -0.04 8.41
N LEU A 81 -11.38 0.51 9.63
CA LEU A 81 -10.35 1.44 10.10
C LEU A 81 -8.98 0.77 10.25
N THR A 82 -8.96 -0.54 10.55
CA THR A 82 -7.73 -1.27 10.91
C THR A 82 -7.36 -2.34 9.90
N SER A 83 -8.24 -2.68 8.95
CA SER A 83 -8.02 -3.81 8.05
C SER A 83 -8.76 -3.73 6.73
N PHE A 84 -8.43 -4.65 5.83
CA PHE A 84 -9.21 -4.97 4.64
C PHE A 84 -9.19 -6.49 4.39
N SER A 85 -10.17 -6.99 3.65
CA SER A 85 -10.17 -8.36 3.13
C SER A 85 -9.42 -8.41 1.80
N LEU A 86 -8.50 -9.36 1.64
CA LEU A 86 -7.74 -9.63 0.43
C LEU A 86 -8.20 -10.96 -0.16
N TYR A 87 -8.39 -11.02 -1.48
CA TYR A 87 -8.82 -12.24 -2.20
C TYR A 87 -7.90 -12.52 -3.38
N GLY A 88 -7.66 -13.81 -3.66
CA GLY A 88 -6.89 -14.28 -4.80
C GLY A 88 -7.72 -15.04 -5.83
N TRP A 89 -7.42 -14.86 -7.12
CA TRP A 89 -8.03 -15.64 -8.22
C TRP A 89 -7.08 -15.76 -9.42
N ASN A 90 -7.36 -16.71 -10.31
CA ASN A 90 -6.68 -16.91 -11.59
C ASN A 90 -7.25 -16.00 -12.67
N GLY A 91 -6.54 -15.76 -13.77
CA GLY A 91 -7.03 -14.97 -14.91
C GLY A 91 -8.35 -15.45 -15.53
N ASN A 92 -8.77 -16.68 -15.25
CA ASN A 92 -10.08 -17.23 -15.66
C ASN A 92 -11.21 -16.99 -14.64
N GLY A 93 -10.97 -16.23 -13.57
CA GLY A 93 -11.94 -15.92 -12.51
C GLY A 93 -12.06 -16.99 -11.41
N THR A 94 -11.32 -18.09 -11.48
CA THR A 94 -11.37 -19.15 -10.44
C THR A 94 -10.60 -18.71 -9.20
N VAL A 95 -11.22 -18.85 -8.02
CA VAL A 95 -10.58 -18.59 -6.72
C VAL A 95 -9.28 -19.39 -6.57
N ASN A 96 -8.21 -18.74 -6.12
CA ASN A 96 -6.91 -19.38 -5.93
C ASN A 96 -6.11 -18.69 -4.81
N ASN A 97 -5.01 -19.31 -4.38
CA ASN A 97 -4.12 -18.79 -3.36
C ASN A 97 -3.54 -17.43 -3.73
N ILE A 98 -3.48 -16.55 -2.72
CA ILE A 98 -2.88 -15.21 -2.79
C ILE A 98 -1.36 -15.32 -2.94
N ASP A 99 -0.70 -16.20 -2.17
CA ASP A 99 0.75 -16.24 -1.95
C ASP A 99 1.29 -14.82 -1.71
N SER A 100 2.21 -14.31 -2.53
CA SER A 100 2.82 -13.00 -2.35
C SER A 100 1.94 -11.82 -2.80
N TYR A 101 1.82 -10.78 -1.98
CA TYR A 101 1.14 -9.53 -2.34
C TYR A 101 1.88 -8.31 -1.80
N THR A 102 1.62 -7.15 -2.38
CA THR A 102 1.85 -5.82 -1.79
C THR A 102 0.55 -5.03 -1.83
N TYR A 103 0.44 -3.95 -1.06
CA TYR A 103 -0.67 -3.02 -1.16
C TYR A 103 -0.22 -1.58 -0.91
N PHE A 104 -1.00 -0.65 -1.47
CA PHE A 104 -1.05 0.75 -1.07
C PHE A 104 -2.45 1.10 -0.59
N ALA A 105 -2.57 1.91 0.46
CA ALA A 105 -3.84 2.40 0.96
C ALA A 105 -3.75 3.91 1.25
N LEU A 106 -4.84 4.62 0.95
CA LEU A 106 -4.97 6.06 1.19
C LEU A 106 -6.31 6.34 1.88
N GLY A 107 -6.27 7.15 2.94
CA GLY A 107 -7.42 7.52 3.75
C GLY A 107 -7.09 8.68 4.68
N MET A 108 -7.87 8.86 5.76
CA MET A 108 -7.63 9.83 6.83
C MET A 108 -7.78 9.17 8.20
#